data_AF-A0A9D1RES4-F1
#
_entry.id   AF-A0A9D1RES4-F1
#
_cell.length_a   1.000
_cell.length_b   1.000
_cell.length_c   1.000
_cell.angle_alpha   90.00
_cell.angle_beta   90.00
_cell.angle_gamma   90.00
#
_symmetry.space_group_name_H-M   'P 1'
#
loop_
_entity.id
_entity.type
_entity.pdbx_description
1 polymer ?
#
loop_
_entity_poly.entity_id
_entity_poly.type
_entity_poly.pdbx_seq_one_letter_code
_entity_poly.pdbx_strand_id
1 'polypeptide(L)'
;MQDLIYNTGVIPVAAETYKEYLGGVDWVLTSEVVIAGIIIVMLVLILLILIFKGFGKVVSKNQKPSQNTVSAPAPVQAVPAAAPAAPAVQGGVSADIVAAIAAAIYTAEGGRQVTIRSIKVKNVQGRNPWAAAAIAENTKPF
;
A
#
# COMPACT_ATOMS: atom_id res chain seq x y z
N MET A 1 -53.14 -32.09 55.89
CA MET A 1 -52.93 -32.80 54.61
C MET A 1 -54.09 -32.48 53.65
N GLN A 2 -54.31 -31.24 53.20
CA GLN A 2 -55.30 -31.00 52.12
C GLN A 2 -55.21 -29.67 51.36
N ASP A 3 -54.26 -28.77 51.62
CA ASP A 3 -54.10 -27.53 50.82
C ASP A 3 -53.37 -27.74 49.48
N LEU A 4 -53.55 -28.90 48.84
CA LEU A 4 -52.86 -29.27 47.60
C LEU A 4 -53.80 -29.54 46.42
N ILE A 5 -54.99 -28.94 46.44
CA ILE A 5 -55.89 -28.95 45.29
C ILE A 5 -56.46 -27.55 45.18
N TYR A 6 -55.78 -26.67 44.45
CA TYR A 6 -56.33 -25.52 43.71
C TYR A 6 -55.17 -24.57 43.41
N ASN A 7 -54.32 -24.95 42.46
CA ASN A 7 -53.92 -23.94 41.49
C ASN A 7 -53.69 -24.58 40.12
N THR A 8 -54.77 -24.55 39.36
CA THR A 8 -54.84 -24.78 37.93
C THR A 8 -54.07 -23.70 37.18
N GLY A 9 -53.23 -24.14 36.24
CA GLY A 9 -53.20 -23.55 34.90
C GLY A 9 -52.63 -22.14 34.78
N VAL A 10 -51.31 -22.05 34.81
CA VAL A 10 -50.58 -21.09 33.98
C VAL A 10 -49.24 -21.73 33.64
N ILE A 11 -49.10 -22.20 32.40
CA ILE A 11 -47.83 -22.65 31.85
C ILE A 11 -47.22 -21.45 31.10
N PRO A 12 -46.28 -20.69 31.68
CA PRO A 12 -45.51 -19.69 30.94
C PRO A 12 -44.30 -20.35 30.23
N VAL A 13 -44.51 -21.38 29.38
CA VAL A 13 -43.38 -22.12 28.73
C VAL A 13 -42.64 -21.27 27.69
N ALA A 14 -43.25 -20.21 27.17
CA ALA A 14 -42.54 -19.26 26.32
C ALA A 14 -41.63 -18.32 27.12
N ALA A 15 -41.88 -18.11 28.42
CA ALA A 15 -41.21 -17.10 29.22
C ALA A 15 -39.87 -17.54 29.83
N GLU A 16 -39.83 -18.79 30.27
CA GLU A 16 -38.70 -19.25 31.08
C GLU A 16 -37.55 -19.78 30.22
N THR A 17 -37.86 -20.32 29.04
CA THR A 17 -36.87 -20.85 28.09
C THR A 17 -35.94 -19.77 27.56
N TYR A 18 -36.44 -18.59 27.14
CA TYR A 18 -35.54 -17.51 26.70
C TYR A 18 -34.69 -16.97 27.85
N LYS A 19 -35.19 -16.97 29.09
CA LYS A 19 -34.37 -16.53 30.23
C LYS A 19 -33.27 -17.52 30.55
N GLU A 20 -33.51 -18.80 30.30
CA GLU A 20 -32.53 -19.86 30.46
C GLU A 20 -31.50 -19.87 29.32
N TYR A 21 -31.89 -19.58 28.07
CA TYR A 21 -30.94 -19.34 26.98
C TYR A 21 -30.14 -18.04 27.16
N LEU A 22 -30.76 -16.97 27.64
CA LEU A 22 -30.08 -15.70 27.93
C LEU A 22 -29.21 -15.78 29.20
N GLY A 23 -29.62 -16.59 30.18
CA GLY A 23 -28.91 -16.83 31.44
C GLY A 23 -27.88 -17.97 31.37
N GLY A 24 -27.99 -18.86 30.38
CA GLY A 24 -27.07 -19.97 30.10
C GLY A 24 -26.02 -19.65 29.04
N VAL A 25 -26.03 -18.43 28.48
CA VAL A 25 -24.86 -17.92 27.74
C VAL A 25 -23.76 -17.65 28.76
N ASP A 26 -22.69 -18.43 28.68
CA ASP A 26 -21.46 -18.15 29.40
C ASP A 26 -20.83 -16.86 28.85
N TRP A 27 -21.24 -15.75 29.44
CA TRP A 27 -20.70 -14.42 29.17
C TRP A 27 -19.18 -14.37 29.38
N VAL A 28 -18.64 -15.26 30.22
CA VAL A 28 -17.20 -15.44 30.42
C VAL A 28 -16.53 -16.01 29.17
N LEU A 29 -17.07 -17.09 28.57
CA LEU A 29 -16.53 -17.66 27.33
C LEU A 29 -16.62 -16.66 26.18
N THR A 30 -17.74 -15.94 26.07
CA THR A 30 -17.90 -14.88 25.06
C THR A 30 -16.88 -13.76 25.26
N SER A 31 -16.70 -13.30 26.50
CA SER A 31 -15.70 -12.30 26.87
C SER A 31 -14.28 -12.76 26.54
N GLU A 32 -13.94 -14.01 26.86
CA GLU A 32 -12.62 -14.58 26.60
C GLU A 32 -12.28 -14.59 25.11
N VAL A 33 -13.21 -15.03 24.26
CA VAL A 33 -13.01 -15.04 22.79
C VAL A 33 -12.84 -13.61 22.26
N VAL A 34 -13.62 -12.65 22.75
CA VAL A 34 -13.49 -11.23 22.36
C VAL A 34 -12.14 -10.66 22.79
N ILE A 35 -11.71 -10.93 24.02
CA ILE A 35 -10.41 -10.47 24.55
C ILE A 35 -9.26 -11.10 23.76
N ALA A 36 -9.31 -12.42 23.52
CA ALA A 36 -8.31 -13.13 22.72
C ALA A 36 -8.28 -12.60 21.27
N GLY A 37 -9.43 -12.28 20.69
CA GLY A 37 -9.56 -11.65 19.38
C GLY A 37 -8.89 -10.27 19.31
N ILE A 38 -9.11 -9.42 20.31
CA ILE A 38 -8.47 -8.10 20.37
C ILE A 38 -6.95 -8.24 20.52
N ILE A 39 -6.49 -9.15 21.38
CA ILE A 39 -5.06 -9.40 21.61
C ILE A 39 -4.40 -9.92 20.33
N ILE A 40 -4.98 -10.93 19.66
CA ILE A 40 -4.38 -11.52 18.47
C ILE A 40 -4.31 -10.52 17.32
N VAL A 41 -5.34 -9.69 17.13
CA VAL A 41 -5.33 -8.61 16.14
C VAL A 41 -4.23 -7.59 16.47
N MET A 42 -4.07 -7.22 17.74
CA MET A 42 -3.00 -6.32 18.17
C MET A 42 -1.61 -6.89 17.89
N LEU A 43 -1.38 -8.16 18.21
CA LEU A 43 -0.10 -8.83 17.99
C LEU A 43 0.26 -8.91 16.50
N VAL A 44 -0.70 -9.27 15.65
CA VAL A 44 -0.47 -9.33 14.19
C VAL A 44 -0.14 -7.95 13.64
N LEU A 45 -0.87 -6.91 14.06
CA LEU A 45 -0.60 -5.55 13.61
C LEU A 45 0.78 -5.06 14.05
N ILE A 46 1.18 -5.30 15.30
CA ILE A 46 2.51 -4.97 15.82
C ILE A 46 3.59 -5.71 15.04
N LEU A 47 3.43 -7.02 14.82
CA LEU A 47 4.38 -7.84 14.05
C LEU A 47 4.58 -7.27 12.63
N LEU A 48 3.49 -6.91 11.96
CA LEU A 48 3.54 -6.33 10.62
C LEU A 48 4.25 -4.98 10.61
N ILE A 49 3.97 -4.10 11.59
CA ILE A 49 4.65 -2.81 11.78
C ILE A 49 6.15 -3.01 12.02
N LEU A 50 6.55 -4.00 12.82
CA LEU A 50 7.96 -4.29 13.10
C LEU A 50 8.71 -4.71 11.82
N ILE A 51 8.10 -5.52 10.97
CA ILE A 51 8.67 -5.94 9.69
C ILE A 51 8.80 -4.74 8.74
N PHE A 52 7.75 -3.93 8.58
CA PHE A 52 7.80 -2.71 7.77
C PHE A 52 8.83 -1.70 8.28
N LYS A 53 8.93 -1.51 9.60
CA LYS A 53 9.98 -0.66 10.21
C LYS A 53 11.37 -1.25 10.03
N GLY A 54 11.52 -2.56 10.02
CA GLY A 54 12.76 -3.25 9.72
C GLY A 54 13.25 -2.91 8.31
N PHE A 55 12.39 -3.07 7.29
CA PHE A 55 12.70 -2.69 5.91
C PHE A 55 12.95 -1.18 5.76
N GLY A 56 12.13 -0.33 6.39
CA GLY A 56 12.35 1.12 6.40
C GLY A 56 13.69 1.52 7.02
N LYS A 57 14.07 0.92 8.16
CA LYS A 57 15.32 1.22 8.86
C LYS A 57 16.55 0.66 8.15
N VAL A 58 16.42 -0.47 7.45
CA VAL A 58 17.50 -1.04 6.62
C VAL A 58 17.72 -0.20 5.36
N VAL A 59 16.66 0.33 4.74
CA VAL A 59 16.77 1.25 3.58
C VAL A 59 17.31 2.62 3.99
N SER A 60 16.86 3.19 5.11
CA SER A 60 17.27 4.54 5.53
C SER A 60 18.71 4.64 6.06
N LYS A 61 19.34 3.54 6.48
CA LYS A 61 20.76 3.56 6.89
C LYS A 61 21.74 3.78 5.72
N ASN A 62 21.26 3.73 4.48
CA ASN A 62 22.09 3.95 3.29
C ASN A 62 21.87 5.30 2.59
N GLN A 63 21.06 6.21 3.13
CA GLN A 63 20.90 7.55 2.55
C GLN A 63 21.37 8.63 3.51
N LYS A 64 22.58 9.14 3.22
CA LYS A 64 23.10 10.41 3.72
C LYS A 64 22.27 11.55 3.09
N PRO A 65 21.80 12.54 3.85
CA PRO A 65 20.87 13.54 3.34
C PRO A 65 21.65 14.63 2.59
N SER A 66 21.39 14.81 1.30
CA SER A 66 21.78 16.01 0.57
C SER A 66 20.55 16.86 0.32
N GLN A 67 20.25 17.65 1.34
CA GLN A 67 19.85 19.06 1.31
C GLN A 67 19.34 19.62 -0.03
N ASN A 68 18.03 19.93 -0.04
CA ASN A 68 17.42 20.92 -0.91
C ASN A 68 18.10 22.29 -0.73
N THR A 69 18.53 22.92 -1.82
CA THR A 69 18.64 24.37 -1.92
C THR A 69 17.98 24.88 -3.20
N VAL A 70 17.01 25.76 -2.93
CA VAL A 70 16.05 26.44 -3.78
C VAL A 70 16.69 27.55 -4.65
N SER A 71 16.06 27.80 -5.81
CA SER A 71 15.99 29.06 -6.61
C SER A 71 17.14 29.50 -7.52
N ALA A 72 16.87 29.57 -8.84
CA ALA A 72 16.57 30.81 -9.59
C ALA A 72 16.53 30.57 -11.13
N PRO A 73 15.46 30.94 -11.87
CA PRO A 73 15.44 30.87 -13.34
C PRO A 73 15.40 32.25 -14.04
N ALA A 74 16.15 32.43 -15.13
CA ALA A 74 15.86 33.28 -16.34
C ALA A 74 17.15 33.57 -17.15
N PRO A 75 17.12 33.78 -18.50
CA PRO A 75 15.99 34.29 -19.29
C PRO A 75 15.60 33.53 -20.58
N VAL A 76 14.30 33.66 -20.87
CA VAL A 76 13.53 33.62 -22.14
C VAL A 76 14.21 33.22 -23.47
N GLN A 77 13.57 32.31 -24.22
CA GLN A 77 12.90 32.64 -25.49
C GLN A 77 12.15 31.46 -26.14
N ALA A 78 11.17 31.83 -26.97
CA ALA A 78 10.32 31.06 -27.87
C ALA A 78 9.09 30.36 -27.23
N VAL A 79 7.94 31.01 -27.42
CA VAL A 79 6.59 30.50 -27.22
C VAL A 79 6.19 29.70 -28.46
N PRO A 80 5.79 28.42 -28.31
CA PRO A 80 4.86 27.79 -29.23
C PRO A 80 3.52 27.56 -28.54
N ALA A 81 2.46 27.94 -29.26
CA ALA A 81 1.05 27.52 -29.15
C ALA A 81 0.59 26.90 -27.82
N ALA A 82 -0.37 27.57 -27.18
CA ALA A 82 -1.10 27.08 -26.01
C ALA A 82 -1.56 25.63 -26.19
N ALA A 83 -0.83 24.70 -25.57
CA ALA A 83 -1.30 23.34 -25.33
C ALA A 83 -2.48 23.43 -24.34
N PRO A 84 -3.53 22.59 -24.50
CA PRO A 84 -4.59 22.50 -23.50
C PRO A 84 -3.95 22.28 -22.14
N ALA A 85 -4.37 23.06 -21.14
CA ALA A 85 -3.81 23.01 -19.79
C ALA A 85 -3.75 21.55 -19.33
N ALA A 86 -2.54 21.00 -19.24
CA ALA A 86 -2.33 19.66 -18.72
C ALA A 86 -2.93 19.63 -17.31
N PRO A 87 -3.67 18.56 -16.94
CA PRO A 87 -4.14 18.39 -15.57
C PRO A 87 -2.95 18.59 -14.65
N ALA A 88 -3.09 19.45 -13.64
CA ALA A 88 -2.02 19.72 -12.69
C ALA A 88 -1.58 18.39 -12.07
N VAL A 89 -0.45 17.86 -12.55
CA VAL A 89 0.16 16.66 -11.98
C VAL A 89 0.57 17.01 -10.57
N GLN A 90 -0.10 16.40 -9.58
CA GLN A 90 0.29 16.53 -8.18
C GLN A 90 1.81 16.29 -8.05
N GLY A 91 2.50 17.22 -7.40
CA GLY A 91 3.95 17.15 -7.18
C GLY A 91 4.33 15.79 -6.59
N GLY A 92 5.02 14.97 -7.38
CA GLY A 92 5.35 13.59 -7.03
C GLY A 92 5.42 12.64 -8.22
N VAL A 93 4.81 13.00 -9.36
CA VAL A 93 4.89 12.19 -10.59
C VAL A 93 6.03 12.68 -11.47
N SER A 94 7.08 11.87 -11.60
CA SER A 94 8.22 12.20 -12.47
C SER A 94 7.82 12.16 -13.95
N ALA A 95 8.48 12.98 -14.76
CA ALA A 95 8.22 13.07 -16.20
C ALA A 95 8.34 11.70 -16.90
N ASP A 96 9.19 10.80 -16.40
CA ASP A 96 9.34 9.43 -16.91
C ASP A 96 8.04 8.62 -16.78
N ILE A 97 7.31 8.76 -15.68
CA ILE A 97 6.05 8.05 -15.46
C ILE A 97 4.97 8.61 -16.37
N VAL A 98 4.92 9.93 -16.52
CA VAL A 98 3.97 10.59 -17.45
C VAL A 98 4.25 10.15 -18.89
N ALA A 99 5.52 10.11 -19.31
CA ALA A 99 5.93 9.68 -20.64
C ALA A 99 5.63 8.20 -20.88
N ALA A 100 5.86 7.33 -19.88
CA ALA A 100 5.55 5.91 -19.98
C ALA A 100 4.04 5.65 -20.14
N ILE A 101 3.20 6.36 -19.39
CA ILE A 101 1.75 6.26 -19.52
C ILE A 101 1.30 6.78 -20.89
N ALA A 102 1.82 7.93 -21.33
CA ALA A 102 1.49 8.49 -22.64
C ALA A 102 1.89 7.54 -23.79
N ALA A 103 3.07 6.91 -23.69
CA ALA A 103 3.52 5.91 -24.66
C ALA A 103 2.64 4.65 -24.63
N ALA A 104 2.24 4.18 -23.44
CA ALA A 104 1.35 3.03 -23.31
C ALA A 104 -0.02 3.31 -23.96
N ILE A 105 -0.58 4.49 -23.73
CA ILE A 105 -1.83 4.94 -24.37
C ILE A 105 -1.64 4.98 -25.90
N TYR A 106 -0.55 5.58 -26.38
CA TYR A 106 -0.25 5.64 -27.82
C TYR A 106 -0.18 4.25 -28.48
N THR A 107 0.38 3.27 -27.78
CA THR A 107 0.38 1.87 -28.27
C THR A 107 -0.98 1.19 -28.15
N ALA A 108 -1.77 1.52 -27.13
CA ALA A 108 -3.09 0.91 -26.90
C ALA A 108 -4.15 1.44 -27.88
N GLU A 109 -4.08 2.71 -28.26
CA GLU A 109 -4.98 3.33 -29.25
C GLU A 109 -4.64 2.95 -30.70
N GLY A 110 -3.71 2.01 -30.91
CA GLY A 110 -3.39 1.48 -32.23
C GLY A 110 -2.38 2.32 -33.01
N GLY A 111 -1.48 3.02 -32.32
CA GLY A 111 -0.37 3.75 -32.93
C GLY A 111 0.49 2.88 -33.87
N ARG A 112 1.09 3.52 -34.89
CA ARG A 112 1.95 2.84 -35.87
C ARG A 112 3.16 2.20 -35.17
N GLN A 113 3.63 1.06 -35.68
CA GLN A 113 4.78 0.37 -35.10
C GLN A 113 6.00 1.29 -35.00
N VAL A 114 6.50 1.44 -33.77
CA VAL A 114 7.66 2.28 -33.47
C VAL A 114 8.93 1.47 -33.69
N THR A 115 9.66 1.78 -34.78
CA THR A 115 10.96 1.17 -35.03
C THR A 115 12.06 1.99 -34.35
N ILE A 116 12.76 1.38 -33.39
CA ILE A 116 13.91 2.01 -32.73
C ILE A 116 15.10 2.00 -33.70
N ARG A 117 15.51 3.18 -34.18
CA ARG A 117 16.60 3.30 -35.16
C ARG A 117 17.99 3.18 -34.53
N SER A 118 18.16 3.69 -33.31
CA SER A 118 19.43 3.63 -32.60
C SER A 118 19.21 3.83 -31.11
N ILE A 119 19.93 3.06 -30.30
CA ILE A 119 19.99 3.24 -28.85
C ILE A 119 21.41 3.72 -28.55
N LYS A 120 21.54 4.98 -28.10
CA LYS A 120 22.82 5.50 -27.64
C LYS A 120 22.89 5.31 -26.13
N VAL A 121 23.87 4.55 -25.67
CA VAL A 121 24.11 4.40 -24.24
C VAL A 121 24.71 5.70 -23.72
N LYS A 122 23.94 6.45 -22.92
CA LYS A 122 24.47 7.61 -22.21
C LYS A 122 25.27 7.10 -21.01
N ASN A 123 26.59 7.24 -21.06
CA ASN A 123 27.41 6.99 -19.87
C ASN A 123 27.20 8.16 -18.91
N VAL A 124 26.33 7.96 -17.92
CA VAL A 124 26.11 8.95 -16.88
C VAL A 124 27.32 8.92 -15.96
N GLN A 125 28.13 10.00 -15.99
CA GLN A 125 29.22 10.17 -15.04
C GLN A 125 28.65 10.10 -13.60
N GLY A 126 29.22 9.23 -12.75
CA GLY A 126 28.78 9.04 -11.36
C GLY A 126 28.06 7.73 -11.06
N ARG A 127 27.98 6.78 -12.01
CA ARG A 127 27.45 5.44 -11.74
C ARG A 127 28.34 4.69 -10.74
N ASN A 128 27.73 4.00 -9.78
CA ASN A 128 28.47 3.30 -8.72
C ASN A 128 29.43 2.24 -9.31
N PRO A 129 30.58 1.98 -8.65
CA PRO A 129 31.60 1.09 -9.18
C PRO A 129 31.10 -0.36 -9.40
N TRP A 130 30.09 -0.79 -8.64
CA TRP A 130 29.46 -2.10 -8.81
C TRP A 130 28.65 -2.23 -10.10
N ALA A 131 27.89 -1.21 -10.50
CA ALA A 131 27.17 -1.26 -11.76
C ALA A 131 28.12 -1.20 -12.98
N ALA A 132 29.27 -0.52 -12.86
CA ALA A 132 30.29 -0.56 -13.90
C ALA A 132 30.93 -1.96 -14.02
N ALA A 133 31.27 -2.59 -12.88
CA ALA A 133 31.83 -3.94 -12.84
C ALA A 133 30.84 -5.00 -13.39
N ALA A 134 29.56 -4.89 -13.05
CA ALA A 134 28.54 -5.80 -13.56
C ALA A 134 28.45 -5.73 -15.10
N ILE A 135 28.49 -4.55 -15.70
CA ILE A 135 28.48 -4.44 -17.17
C ILE A 135 29.73 -5.08 -17.75
N ALA A 136 30.91 -4.80 -17.19
CA ALA A 136 32.18 -5.34 -17.68
C ALA A 136 32.21 -6.88 -17.70
N GLU A 137 31.75 -7.53 -16.62
CA GLU A 137 31.72 -9.00 -16.54
C GLU A 137 30.62 -9.61 -17.42
N ASN A 138 29.42 -9.00 -17.47
CA ASN A 138 28.31 -9.54 -18.27
C ASN A 138 28.53 -9.39 -19.78
N THR A 139 29.33 -8.41 -20.22
CA THR A 139 29.61 -8.19 -21.65
C THR A 139 30.94 -8.75 -22.10
N LYS A 140 31.65 -9.49 -21.23
CA LYS A 140 32.89 -10.14 -21.63
C LYS A 140 32.58 -11.26 -22.64
N PRO A 141 33.28 -11.32 -23.79
CA PRO A 141 33.10 -12.42 -24.73
C PRO A 141 33.59 -13.73 -24.11
N PHE A 142 32.93 -14.82 -24.46
CA PHE A 142 33.32 -16.19 -24.11
C PHE A 142 34.46 -16.70 -24.98
#